data_AF-A0A524NKP3-F1
#
_entry.id   AF-A0A524NKP3-F1
#
_cell.length_a   1.000
_cell.length_b   1.000
_cell.length_c   1.000
_cell.angle_alpha   90.00
_cell.angle_beta   90.00
_cell.angle_gamma   90.00
#
_symmetry.space_group_name_H-M   'P 1'
#
loop_
_entity.id
_entity.type
_entity.pdbx_description
1 polymer ?
#
loop_
_entity_poly.entity_id
_entity_poly.type
_entity_poly.pdbx_seq_one_letter_code
_entity_poly.pdbx_strand_id
1 'polypeptide(L)'
;MRKTILVLVSFTTLSLLSACYFTDSEWYKADPVADDPPEVSVITNLDTLYNPRVNDSLQVIYELSIVNGELYFMEAMVSDLTVHSSDSTYGSFWIYPSQSNETDLDTLYLDFYYSSNTNTLADIIGFEASITILKYVIDFSEEVEP
;
A
#
# COMPACT_ATOMS: atom_id res chain seq x y z
N MET A 1 -20.25 -51.21 36.04
CA MET A 1 -19.86 -49.81 35.74
C MET A 1 -18.59 -49.87 34.90
N ARG A 2 -18.54 -50.04 33.56
CA ARG A 2 -19.01 -49.20 32.43
C ARG A 2 -18.84 -47.70 32.67
N LYS A 3 -17.62 -47.17 32.46
CA LYS A 3 -17.36 -45.76 32.10
C LYS A 3 -15.91 -45.42 31.67
N THR A 4 -14.94 -46.32 31.78
CA THR A 4 -13.52 -45.95 31.58
C THR A 4 -12.98 -46.10 30.15
N ILE A 5 -13.65 -46.87 29.27
CA ILE A 5 -13.14 -47.14 27.91
C ILE A 5 -13.49 -46.01 26.92
N LEU A 6 -14.51 -45.21 27.22
CA LEU A 6 -15.04 -44.19 26.31
C LEU A 6 -14.15 -42.94 26.18
N VAL A 7 -13.27 -42.68 27.15
CA VAL A 7 -12.40 -41.50 27.14
C VAL A 7 -11.16 -41.72 26.27
N LEU A 8 -10.63 -42.95 26.22
CA LEU A 8 -9.42 -43.24 25.46
C LEU A 8 -9.64 -43.22 23.94
N VAL A 9 -10.82 -43.67 23.48
CA VAL A 9 -11.19 -43.68 22.05
C VAL A 9 -11.45 -42.25 21.54
N SER A 10 -12.00 -41.38 22.40
CA SER A 10 -12.29 -39.98 22.05
C SER A 10 -11.00 -39.15 21.86
N PHE A 11 -9.92 -39.53 22.56
CA PHE A 11 -8.64 -38.82 22.49
C PHE A 11 -7.80 -39.23 21.27
N THR A 12 -7.87 -40.49 20.85
CA THR A 12 -7.14 -40.99 19.67
C THR A 12 -7.80 -40.61 18.33
N THR A 13 -9.09 -40.30 18.31
CA THR A 13 -9.75 -39.78 17.10
C THR A 13 -9.42 -38.31 16.81
N LEU A 14 -9.00 -37.53 17.81
CA LEU A 14 -8.65 -36.11 17.63
C LEU A 14 -7.24 -35.92 17.03
N SER A 15 -6.32 -36.87 17.23
CA SER A 15 -4.95 -36.82 16.70
C SER A 15 -4.82 -37.28 15.25
N LEU A 16 -5.92 -37.74 14.64
CA LEU A 16 -6.00 -38.13 13.23
C LEU A 16 -6.62 -37.05 12.34
N LEU A 17 -6.97 -35.90 12.91
CA LEU A 17 -7.15 -34.68 12.12
C LEU A 17 -5.75 -34.21 11.72
N SER A 18 -5.21 -34.83 10.68
CA SER A 18 -4.14 -34.27 9.89
C SER A 18 -4.52 -32.82 9.62
N ALA A 19 -3.86 -31.88 10.30
CA ALA A 19 -3.91 -30.50 9.90
C ALA A 19 -3.47 -30.52 8.42
N CYS A 20 -4.42 -30.26 7.53
CA CYS A 20 -4.15 -29.98 6.14
C CYS A 20 -3.37 -28.68 6.17
N TYR A 21 -2.05 -28.78 6.31
CA TYR A 21 -1.17 -27.66 6.06
C TYR A 21 -1.30 -27.42 4.57
N PHE A 22 -2.03 -26.37 4.19
CA PHE A 22 -1.87 -25.75 2.89
C PHE A 22 -0.45 -25.17 2.87
N THR A 23 0.48 -25.97 2.38
CA THR A 23 1.84 -25.56 2.01
C THR A 23 1.85 -25.44 0.49
N ASP A 24 0.98 -24.59 -0.04
CA ASP A 24 1.14 -24.05 -1.39
C ASP A 24 1.01 -22.53 -1.27
N SER A 25 1.97 -21.92 -0.54
CA SER A 25 2.35 -20.54 -0.81
C SER A 25 3.50 -20.55 -1.82
N GLU A 26 3.38 -21.35 -2.89
CA GLU A 26 4.18 -21.11 -4.07
C GLU A 26 3.66 -19.80 -4.66
N TRP A 27 4.17 -18.69 -4.14
CA TRP A 27 4.20 -17.45 -4.89
C TRP A 27 5.00 -17.80 -6.14
N TYR A 28 4.31 -17.98 -7.26
CA TYR A 28 4.99 -18.07 -8.54
C TYR A 28 5.66 -16.72 -8.74
N LYS A 29 6.96 -16.66 -8.48
CA LYS A 29 7.80 -15.57 -8.96
C LYS A 29 7.76 -15.67 -10.48
N ALA A 30 6.86 -14.91 -11.09
CA ALA A 30 6.91 -14.68 -12.53
C ALA A 30 8.14 -13.80 -12.76
N ASP A 31 9.13 -14.33 -13.46
CA ASP A 31 10.22 -13.50 -13.93
C ASP A 31 9.62 -12.41 -14.85
N PRO A 32 10.06 -11.15 -14.72
CA PRO A 32 9.56 -10.08 -15.58
C PRO A 32 9.76 -10.45 -17.05
N VAL A 33 8.66 -10.40 -17.81
CA VAL A 33 8.70 -10.66 -19.25
C VAL A 33 9.33 -9.45 -19.92
N ALA A 34 10.37 -9.68 -20.71
CA ALA A 34 11.06 -8.60 -21.41
C ALA A 34 10.07 -7.84 -22.30
N ASP A 35 10.14 -6.52 -22.27
CA ASP A 35 9.37 -5.62 -23.14
C ASP A 35 7.85 -5.59 -22.90
N ASP A 36 7.37 -6.10 -21.76
CA ASP A 36 5.98 -5.88 -21.29
C ASP A 36 5.97 -4.83 -20.16
N PRO A 37 5.79 -3.53 -20.49
CA PRO A 37 5.86 -2.47 -19.50
C PRO A 37 4.72 -2.60 -18.48
N PRO A 38 4.97 -2.27 -17.20
CA PRO A 38 3.91 -2.27 -16.20
C PRO A 38 2.81 -1.26 -16.57
N GLU A 39 1.56 -1.69 -16.51
CA GLU A 39 0.42 -0.78 -16.60
C GLU A 39 0.00 -0.37 -15.19
N VAL A 40 0.02 0.93 -14.92
CA VAL A 40 -0.23 1.47 -13.58
C VAL A 40 -1.48 2.34 -13.58
N SER A 41 -2.39 2.06 -12.66
CA SER A 41 -3.56 2.89 -12.36
C SER A 41 -3.61 3.16 -10.86
N VAL A 42 -3.78 4.43 -10.50
CA VAL A 42 -3.92 4.86 -9.11
C VAL A 42 -5.23 5.63 -8.98
N ILE A 43 -5.99 5.32 -7.93
CA ILE A 43 -7.17 6.09 -7.55
C ILE A 43 -7.03 6.54 -6.10
N THR A 44 -7.56 7.71 -5.79
CA THR A 44 -7.59 8.23 -4.43
C THR A 44 -8.96 8.82 -4.10
N ASN A 45 -9.25 8.95 -2.80
CA ASN A 45 -10.43 9.70 -2.36
C ASN A 45 -10.31 11.22 -2.61
N LEU A 46 -9.15 11.71 -3.05
CA LEU A 46 -8.90 13.12 -3.36
C LEU A 46 -9.20 13.48 -4.82
N ASP A 47 -9.30 12.49 -5.72
CA ASP A 47 -9.48 12.70 -7.18
C ASP A 47 -10.72 13.52 -7.54
N THR A 48 -11.71 13.54 -6.64
CA THR A 48 -13.00 14.23 -6.82
C THR A 48 -13.10 15.54 -6.04
N LEU A 49 -12.08 15.89 -5.25
CA LEU A 49 -12.07 17.05 -4.39
C LEU A 49 -11.25 18.18 -5.01
N TYR A 50 -11.72 19.41 -4.82
CA TYR A 50 -10.97 20.61 -5.19
C TYR A 50 -10.45 21.29 -3.93
N ASN A 51 -9.13 21.32 -3.77
CA ASN A 51 -8.43 21.90 -2.62
C ASN A 51 -9.06 21.50 -1.27
N PRO A 52 -9.09 20.21 -0.93
CA PRO A 52 -9.64 19.76 0.34
C PRO A 52 -8.89 20.41 1.51
N ARG A 53 -9.65 20.82 2.52
CA ARG A 53 -9.13 21.55 3.68
C ARG A 53 -8.82 20.61 4.84
N VAL A 54 -7.71 20.87 5.53
CA VAL A 54 -7.25 20.14 6.72
C VAL A 54 -7.52 21.00 7.95
N ASN A 55 -8.67 20.82 8.59
CA ASN A 55 -8.99 21.54 9.83
C ASN A 55 -8.36 20.87 11.06
N ASP A 56 -8.54 19.56 11.20
CA ASP A 56 -7.96 18.74 12.28
C ASP A 56 -7.09 17.64 11.68
N SER A 57 -7.67 16.87 10.77
CA SER A 57 -6.95 15.92 9.94
C SER A 57 -7.71 15.66 8.64
N LEU A 58 -7.00 15.22 7.61
CA LEU A 58 -7.58 14.74 6.37
C LEU A 58 -7.11 13.30 6.13
N GLN A 59 -8.05 12.38 5.97
CA GLN A 59 -7.73 11.00 5.60
C GLN A 59 -7.49 10.93 4.10
N VAL A 60 -6.35 10.38 3.71
CA VAL A 60 -6.04 10.03 2.33
C VAL A 60 -6.12 8.52 2.21
N ILE A 61 -6.91 8.05 1.24
CA ILE A 61 -7.07 6.65 0.91
C ILE A 61 -6.62 6.49 -0.53
N TYR A 62 -5.77 5.50 -0.78
CA TYR A 62 -5.25 5.20 -2.11
C TYR A 62 -5.42 3.73 -2.43
N GLU A 63 -5.63 3.45 -3.72
CA GLU A 63 -5.62 2.12 -4.28
C GLU A 63 -4.81 2.15 -5.59
N LEU A 64 -3.86 1.24 -5.69
CA LEU A 64 -2.91 1.08 -6.79
C LEU A 64 -3.14 -0.27 -7.45
N SER A 65 -3.32 -0.26 -8.76
CA SER A 65 -3.31 -1.44 -9.60
C SER A 65 -2.07 -1.40 -10.48
N ILE A 66 -1.24 -2.45 -10.39
CA ILE A 66 -0.11 -2.68 -11.28
C ILE A 66 -0.38 -3.99 -12.00
N VAL A 67 -0.49 -3.93 -13.32
CA VAL A 67 -0.47 -5.12 -14.18
C VAL A 67 0.95 -5.31 -14.67
N ASN A 68 1.42 -6.56 -14.70
CA ASN A 68 2.79 -6.90 -15.10
C ASN A 68 3.83 -6.12 -14.29
N GLY A 69 3.72 -6.09 -12.97
CA GLY A 69 4.74 -5.42 -12.15
C GLY A 69 4.48 -5.55 -10.66
N GLU A 70 5.41 -5.01 -9.89
CA GLU A 70 5.39 -5.04 -8.43
C GLU A 70 5.65 -3.63 -7.88
N LEU A 71 4.91 -3.26 -6.83
CA LEU A 71 5.21 -2.06 -6.05
C LEU A 71 6.41 -2.33 -5.16
N TYR A 72 7.43 -1.47 -5.20
CA TYR A 72 8.52 -1.50 -4.23
C TYR A 72 8.18 -0.69 -2.99
N PHE A 73 7.77 0.56 -3.17
CA PHE A 73 7.27 1.40 -2.10
C PHE A 73 6.47 2.59 -2.65
N MET A 74 5.60 3.12 -1.81
CA MET A 74 4.94 4.40 -1.96
C MET A 74 5.43 5.34 -0.87
N GLU A 75 5.67 6.60 -1.25
CA GLU A 75 5.99 7.68 -0.33
C GLU A 75 5.01 8.84 -0.54
N ALA A 76 4.46 9.35 0.56
CA ALA A 76 3.63 10.55 0.56
C ALA A 76 4.39 11.70 1.22
N MET A 77 4.44 12.84 0.54
CA MET A 77 5.15 14.04 1.00
C MET A 77 4.23 15.25 0.95
N VAL A 78 4.26 16.08 1.99
CA VAL A 78 3.70 17.43 1.95
C VAL A 78 4.89 18.37 1.87
N SER A 79 5.01 19.13 0.78
CA SER A 79 6.23 19.88 0.45
C SER A 79 7.46 18.94 0.50
N ASP A 80 8.40 19.17 1.43
CA ASP A 80 9.62 18.36 1.63
C ASP A 80 9.51 17.37 2.80
N LEU A 81 8.36 17.29 3.48
CA LEU A 81 8.14 16.43 4.64
C LEU A 81 7.49 15.11 4.22
N THR A 82 8.20 13.99 4.40
CA THR A 82 7.59 12.66 4.30
C THR A 82 6.55 12.47 5.41
N VAL A 83 5.28 12.33 5.03
CA VAL A 83 4.16 12.14 5.96
C VAL A 83 3.71 10.69 6.06
N HIS A 84 3.99 9.88 5.04
CA HIS A 84 3.66 8.46 5.04
C HIS A 84 4.56 7.67 4.08
N SER A 85 4.77 6.40 4.39
CA SER A 85 5.39 5.44 3.49
C SER A 85 4.72 4.07 3.64
N SER A 86 4.64 3.33 2.55
CA SER A 86 4.01 2.01 2.52
C SER A 86 4.59 1.14 1.42
N ASP A 87 4.61 -0.17 1.62
CA ASP A 87 4.87 -1.21 0.62
C ASP A 87 3.58 -1.88 0.13
N SER A 88 2.41 -1.34 0.51
CA SER A 88 1.09 -1.88 0.15
C SER A 88 0.48 -1.13 -1.02
N THR A 89 -0.14 -1.88 -1.94
CA THR A 89 -0.91 -1.35 -3.08
C THR A 89 -2.26 -0.74 -2.66
N TYR A 90 -2.67 -0.91 -1.42
CA TYR A 90 -3.86 -0.27 -0.85
C TYR A 90 -3.58 0.19 0.57
N GLY A 91 -4.02 1.40 0.92
CA GLY A 91 -3.79 1.92 2.24
C GLY A 91 -4.52 3.23 2.52
N SER A 92 -4.34 3.68 3.76
CA SER A 92 -4.81 5.01 4.18
C SER A 92 -3.89 5.61 5.20
N PHE A 93 -3.75 6.93 5.17
CA PHE A 93 -2.99 7.70 6.15
C PHE A 93 -3.70 9.03 6.42
N TRP A 94 -3.22 9.73 7.44
CA TRP A 94 -3.77 11.02 7.86
C TRP A 94 -2.73 12.10 7.66
N ILE A 95 -3.16 13.23 7.11
CA ILE A 95 -2.40 14.47 7.12
C ILE A 95 -2.99 15.46 8.14
N TYR A 96 -2.14 16.27 8.74
CA TYR A 96 -2.45 17.19 9.82
C TYR A 96 -2.01 18.63 9.47
N PRO A 97 -2.65 19.67 10.05
CA PRO A 97 -2.31 21.06 9.78
C PRO A 97 -0.83 21.41 9.97
N SER A 98 -0.19 20.79 10.97
CA SER A 98 1.21 21.03 11.34
C SER A 98 2.24 20.51 10.34
N GLN A 99 1.82 19.82 9.29
CA GLN A 99 2.70 19.19 8.29
C GLN A 99 2.91 20.05 7.05
N SER A 100 2.23 21.19 6.92
CA SER A 100 2.49 22.13 5.84
C SER A 100 3.69 23.01 6.13
N ASN A 101 4.48 23.29 5.09
CA ASN A 101 5.54 24.30 5.14
C ASN A 101 5.04 25.70 4.75
N GLU A 102 3.85 25.79 4.15
CA GLU A 102 3.21 27.01 3.70
C GLU A 102 2.02 27.37 4.60
N THR A 103 1.64 28.65 4.66
CA THR A 103 0.62 29.12 5.61
C THR A 103 -0.82 28.86 5.13
N ASP A 104 -1.01 28.52 3.85
CA ASP A 104 -2.32 28.41 3.22
C ASP A 104 -2.45 27.17 2.33
N LEU A 105 -1.79 27.15 1.17
CA LEU A 105 -1.89 26.07 0.19
C LEU A 105 -0.56 25.35 0.04
N ASP A 106 -0.60 24.02 0.12
CA ASP A 106 0.57 23.17 -0.09
C ASP A 106 0.22 21.97 -0.96
N THR A 107 1.23 21.26 -1.46
CA THR A 107 1.04 20.11 -2.35
C THR A 107 1.34 18.81 -1.62
N LEU A 108 0.37 17.91 -1.62
CA LEU A 108 0.56 16.50 -1.30
C LEU A 108 1.05 15.77 -2.55
N TYR A 109 2.25 15.21 -2.49
CA TYR A 109 2.81 14.30 -3.47
C TYR A 109 2.58 12.86 -3.03
N LEU A 110 2.15 12.00 -3.94
CA LEU A 110 2.13 10.54 -3.76
C LEU A 110 3.02 9.92 -4.84
N ASP A 111 4.17 9.42 -4.42
CA ASP A 111 5.19 8.85 -5.29
C ASP A 111 5.14 7.33 -5.17
N PHE A 112 4.81 6.65 -6.27
CA PHE A 112 4.71 5.20 -6.34
C PHE A 112 5.88 4.65 -7.15
N TYR A 113 6.77 3.90 -6.50
CA TYR A 113 7.95 3.28 -7.10
C TYR A 113 7.69 1.81 -7.38
N TYR A 114 7.79 1.40 -8.64
CA TYR A 114 7.43 0.04 -9.09
C TYR A 114 8.45 -0.53 -10.08
N SER A 115 8.36 -1.84 -10.31
CA SER A 115 9.25 -2.57 -11.21
C SER A 115 9.26 -1.98 -12.62
N SER A 116 10.41 -1.98 -13.28
CA SER A 116 10.58 -1.40 -14.61
C SER A 116 10.40 -2.42 -15.75
N ASN A 117 10.62 -3.72 -15.47
CA ASN A 117 10.55 -4.84 -16.41
C ASN A 117 11.41 -4.68 -17.67
N THR A 118 12.51 -3.95 -17.57
CA THR A 118 13.43 -3.73 -18.69
C THR A 118 14.34 -4.93 -18.96
N ASN A 119 14.34 -5.95 -18.08
CA ASN A 119 15.24 -7.10 -18.14
C ASN A 119 16.73 -6.72 -18.19
N THR A 120 17.07 -5.54 -17.68
CA THR A 120 18.46 -5.17 -17.44
C THR A 120 19.01 -5.96 -16.25
N LEU A 121 20.34 -5.99 -16.11
CA LEU A 121 20.93 -6.53 -14.89
C LEU A 121 20.38 -5.81 -13.65
N ALA A 122 20.12 -4.49 -13.73
CA ALA A 122 19.61 -3.68 -12.65
C ALA A 122 18.17 -4.07 -12.25
N ASP A 123 17.32 -4.40 -13.21
CA ASP A 123 15.97 -4.95 -13.00
C ASP A 123 16.05 -6.32 -12.30
N ILE A 124 16.95 -7.20 -12.75
CA ILE A 124 17.17 -8.55 -12.15
C ILE A 124 17.64 -8.46 -10.69
N ILE A 125 18.47 -7.47 -10.35
CA ILE A 125 18.96 -7.27 -8.98
C ILE A 125 18.08 -6.32 -8.14
N GLY A 126 16.95 -5.85 -8.67
CA GLY A 126 15.98 -5.01 -7.95
C GLY A 126 16.43 -3.57 -7.69
N PHE A 127 17.27 -3.01 -8.57
CA PHE A 127 17.80 -1.65 -8.45
C PHE A 127 17.18 -0.64 -9.44
N GLU A 128 16.40 -1.11 -10.41
CA GLU A 128 15.72 -0.25 -11.38
C GLU A 128 14.25 -0.09 -11.00
N ALA A 129 13.79 1.15 -10.83
CA ALA A 129 12.41 1.47 -10.51
C ALA A 129 11.87 2.56 -11.44
N SER A 130 10.63 2.39 -11.86
CA SER A 130 9.80 3.43 -12.48
C SER A 130 9.00 4.17 -11.40
N ILE A 131 8.57 5.40 -11.70
CA ILE A 131 7.81 6.23 -10.76
C ILE A 131 6.55 6.80 -11.41
N THR A 132 5.46 6.77 -10.65
CA THR A 132 4.22 7.51 -10.94
C THR A 132 3.98 8.48 -9.80
N ILE A 133 3.76 9.76 -10.13
CA ILE A 133 3.59 10.84 -9.14
C ILE A 133 2.18 11.42 -9.27
N LEU A 134 1.41 11.38 -8.19
CA LEU A 134 0.17 12.15 -8.06
C LEU A 134 0.41 13.42 -7.24
N LYS A 135 -0.34 14.49 -7.56
CA LYS A 135 -0.20 15.79 -6.90
C LYS A 135 -1.57 16.34 -6.56
N TYR A 136 -1.79 16.67 -5.29
CA TYR A 136 -3.02 17.31 -4.82
C TYR A 136 -2.68 18.61 -4.13
N VAL A 137 -3.36 19.69 -4.52
CA VAL A 137 -3.32 20.94 -3.76
C VAL A 137 -4.24 20.78 -2.56
N ILE A 138 -3.72 21.07 -1.37
CA ILE A 138 -4.40 20.91 -0.08
C ILE A 138 -4.42 22.27 0.62
N ASP A 139 -5.55 22.59 1.25
CA ASP A 139 -5.74 23.81 2.04
C ASP A 139 -5.46 23.54 3.52
N PHE A 140 -4.45 24.20 4.06
CA PHE A 140 -3.99 24.12 5.44
C PHE A 140 -4.28 25.40 6.24
N SER A 141 -5.02 26.36 5.67
CA SER A 141 -5.33 27.62 6.35
C SER A 141 -6.09 27.38 7.66
N GLU A 142 -5.69 28.07 8.73
CA GLU A 142 -6.40 28.05 10.02
C GLU A 142 -7.82 28.63 9.88
N GLU A 143 -8.79 28.07 10.60
CA GLU A 143 -10.15 28.61 10.63
C GLU A 143 -10.13 30.00 11.28
N VAL A 144 -10.40 31.05 10.51
CA VAL A 144 -10.66 32.37 11.08
C VAL A 144 -12.04 32.31 11.71
N GLU A 145 -12.11 32.08 13.03
CA GLU A 145 -13.36 32.23 13.76
C GLU A 145 -13.89 33.67 13.56
N PRO A 146 -15.19 33.84 13.25
CA PRO A 146 -15.80 35.14 13.03
C PRO A 146 -15.97 35.99 14.31
#